data_AF-A0A9E2I0V9-F1
#
_entry.id   AF-A0A9E2I0V9-F1
#
_cell.length_a   1.000
_cell.length_b   1.000
_cell.length_c   1.000
_cell.angle_alpha   90.00
_cell.angle_beta   90.00
_cell.angle_gamma   90.00
#
_symmetry.space_group_name_H-M   'P 1'
#
loop_
_entity.id
_entity.type
_entity.pdbx_description
1 polymer ?
#
loop_
_entity_poly.entity_id
_entity_poly.type
_entity_poly.pdbx_seq_one_letter_code
_entity_poly.pdbx_strand_id
1 'polypeptide(L)'
;MADRSNTWLKERGFAVDSLESRAFNGNTPLLQAALEGDIKMVKLFVDAGADLYAVNNDYNGVLFNACYADSAAIIRILVAAGADLNDINEEGETALMYAVSASRLQSVKTLISLGADESMQNVDGYSAIDYAVNRTIFQQLRHA
;
A
#
# COMPACT_ATOMS: atom_id res chain seq x y z
N MET A 1 12.56 18.72 12.97
CA MET A 1 11.87 17.55 12.37
C MET A 1 10.49 17.35 12.97
N ALA A 2 10.32 17.38 14.31
CA ALA A 2 9.03 17.24 14.98
C ALA A 2 7.94 18.27 14.56
N ASP A 3 8.32 19.49 14.19
CA ASP A 3 7.35 20.54 13.84
C ASP A 3 6.54 20.22 12.55
N ARG A 4 7.22 19.66 11.54
CA ARG A 4 6.57 19.33 10.25
C ARG A 4 5.67 18.11 10.38
N SER A 5 6.11 17.05 11.06
CA SER A 5 5.27 15.86 11.28
C SER A 5 4.06 16.20 12.15
N ASN A 6 4.24 17.00 13.21
CA ASN A 6 3.13 17.40 14.08
C ASN A 6 2.13 18.29 13.38
N THR A 7 2.60 19.19 12.49
CA THR A 7 1.71 19.98 11.64
C THR A 7 0.93 19.09 10.69
N TRP A 8 1.62 18.18 9.99
CA TRP A 8 1.00 17.22 9.06
C TRP A 8 -0.07 16.35 9.75
N LEU A 9 0.21 15.88 10.97
CA LEU A 9 -0.72 15.09 11.79
C LEU A 9 -1.96 15.90 12.15
N LYS A 10 -1.78 17.11 12.68
CA LYS A 10 -2.91 17.99 13.07
C LYS A 10 -3.80 18.37 11.90
N GLU A 11 -3.23 18.68 10.74
CA GLU A 11 -3.98 19.02 9.52
C GLU A 11 -4.91 17.88 9.06
N ARG A 12 -4.57 16.63 9.40
CA ARG A 12 -5.35 15.42 9.07
C ARG A 12 -6.17 14.90 10.26
N GLY A 13 -6.14 15.59 11.39
CA GLY A 13 -6.90 15.22 12.59
C GLY A 13 -6.29 14.05 13.38
N PHE A 14 -5.00 13.74 13.17
CA PHE A 14 -4.28 12.74 13.94
C PHE A 14 -3.79 13.29 15.28
N ALA A 15 -3.68 12.41 16.27
CA ALA A 15 -3.03 12.73 17.53
C ALA A 15 -1.50 12.77 17.32
N VAL A 16 -0.85 13.83 17.81
CA VAL A 16 0.59 14.08 17.56
C VAL A 16 1.52 13.13 18.31
N ASP A 17 1.00 12.44 19.32
CA ASP A 17 1.70 11.55 20.25
C ASP A 17 1.39 10.07 19.99
N SER A 18 0.64 9.75 18.93
CA SER A 18 0.27 8.38 18.59
C SER A 18 0.43 8.10 17.10
N LEU A 19 1.36 7.20 16.78
CA LEU A 19 1.59 6.68 15.43
C LEU A 19 0.39 5.88 14.91
N GLU A 20 -0.48 5.41 15.81
CA GLU A 20 -1.63 4.56 15.49
C GLU A 20 -2.97 5.26 15.73
N SER A 21 -2.95 6.59 15.86
CA SER A 21 -4.20 7.35 15.88
C SER A 21 -4.95 7.17 14.55
N ARG A 22 -6.28 7.00 14.61
CA ARG A 22 -7.09 6.69 13.43
C ARG A 22 -7.89 7.91 12.98
N ALA A 23 -7.83 8.20 11.69
CA ALA A 23 -8.72 9.16 11.05
C ALA A 23 -10.12 8.54 10.86
N PHE A 24 -11.06 9.33 10.31
CA PHE A 24 -12.45 8.89 10.11
C PHE A 24 -12.60 7.65 9.20
N ASN A 25 -11.69 7.49 8.22
CA ASN A 25 -11.65 6.34 7.32
C ASN A 25 -10.85 5.15 7.90
N GLY A 26 -10.41 5.25 9.15
CA GLY A 26 -9.60 4.23 9.81
C GLY A 26 -8.12 4.25 9.43
N ASN A 27 -7.66 5.14 8.55
CA ASN A 27 -6.23 5.20 8.27
C ASN A 27 -5.47 5.59 9.54
N THR A 28 -4.34 4.94 9.79
CA THR A 28 -3.27 5.47 10.66
C THR A 28 -2.46 6.52 9.89
N PRO A 29 -1.63 7.35 10.55
CA PRO A 29 -0.71 8.26 9.89
C PRO A 29 0.11 7.63 8.76
N LEU A 30 0.59 6.40 8.95
CA LEU A 30 1.35 5.69 7.91
C LEU A 30 0.47 5.33 6.71
N LEU A 31 -0.73 4.78 6.94
CA LEU A 31 -1.68 4.46 5.87
C LEU A 31 -2.05 5.71 5.07
N GLN A 32 -2.32 6.82 5.77
CA GLN A 32 -2.66 8.09 5.12
C GLN A 32 -1.48 8.68 4.33
N ALA A 33 -0.25 8.62 4.85
CA ALA A 33 0.93 9.07 4.12
C ALA A 33 1.19 8.22 2.85
N ALA A 34 0.97 6.90 2.93
CA ALA A 34 1.06 6.00 1.79
C ALA A 34 0.00 6.33 0.73
N LEU A 35 -1.25 6.55 1.17
CA LEU A 35 -2.38 6.92 0.31
C LEU A 35 -2.14 8.23 -0.46
N GLU A 36 -1.52 9.21 0.20
CA GLU A 36 -1.21 10.52 -0.37
C GLU A 36 0.06 10.53 -1.23
N GLY A 37 0.84 9.45 -1.25
CA GLY A 37 2.11 9.42 -1.95
C GLY A 37 3.22 10.24 -1.26
N ASP A 38 3.08 10.61 0.01
CA ASP A 38 4.07 11.42 0.73
C ASP A 38 5.24 10.56 1.22
N ILE A 39 6.20 10.36 0.32
CA ILE A 39 7.43 9.59 0.58
C ILE A 39 8.16 10.05 1.85
N LYS A 40 8.14 11.36 2.16
CA LYS A 40 8.87 11.89 3.32
C LYS A 40 8.18 11.46 4.62
N MET A 41 6.86 11.53 4.65
CA MET A 41 6.08 11.12 5.82
C MET A 41 6.06 9.60 5.98
N VAL A 42 5.99 8.83 4.89
CA VAL A 42 6.13 7.37 4.95
C VAL A 42 7.46 6.98 5.61
N LYS A 43 8.59 7.52 5.15
CA LYS A 43 9.90 7.23 5.76
C LYS A 43 9.92 7.61 7.24
N LEU A 44 9.41 8.79 7.57
CA LEU A 44 9.38 9.26 8.95
C LEU A 44 8.59 8.31 9.87
N PHE A 45 7.40 7.87 9.45
CA PHE A 45 6.57 6.98 10.26
C PHE A 45 7.14 5.56 10.34
N VAL A 46 7.71 5.04 9.25
CA VAL A 46 8.43 3.76 9.24
C VAL A 46 9.63 3.81 10.19
N ASP A 47 10.47 4.85 10.10
CA ASP A 47 11.64 5.02 10.97
C ASP A 47 11.25 5.19 12.45
N ALA A 48 10.05 5.71 12.71
CA ALA A 48 9.48 5.85 14.05
C ALA A 48 8.85 4.55 14.59
N GLY A 49 8.77 3.50 13.78
CA GLY A 49 8.21 2.19 14.18
C GLY A 49 6.69 2.11 14.12
N ALA A 50 6.04 2.84 13.21
CA ALA A 50 4.61 2.69 12.96
C ALA A 50 4.27 1.26 12.51
N ASP A 51 3.09 0.78 12.89
CA ASP A 51 2.63 -0.57 12.57
C ASP A 51 2.39 -0.73 11.06
N LEU A 52 3.10 -1.68 10.44
CA LEU A 52 2.98 -2.00 9.01
C LEU A 52 1.73 -2.85 8.71
N TYR A 53 1.17 -3.53 9.72
CA TYR A 53 0.03 -4.44 9.60
C TYR A 53 -1.30 -3.80 9.99
N ALA A 54 -1.29 -2.51 10.35
CA ALA A 54 -2.51 -1.75 10.54
C ALA A 54 -3.31 -1.73 9.23
N VAL A 55 -4.62 -1.91 9.35
CA VAL A 55 -5.57 -1.80 8.22
C VAL A 55 -6.55 -0.67 8.47
N ASN A 56 -7.08 -0.08 7.39
CA ASN A 56 -8.13 0.94 7.48
C ASN A 56 -9.53 0.31 7.63
N ASN A 57 -10.60 1.10 7.50
CA ASN A 57 -11.96 0.58 7.65
C ASN A 57 -12.41 -0.36 6.51
N ASP A 58 -11.71 -0.32 5.37
CA ASP A 58 -11.92 -1.23 4.22
C ASP A 58 -10.93 -2.42 4.27
N TYR A 59 -10.31 -2.66 5.44
CA TYR A 59 -9.30 -3.69 5.66
C TYR A 59 -8.08 -3.59 4.75
N ASN A 60 -7.83 -2.42 4.15
CA ASN A 60 -6.70 -2.18 3.30
C ASN A 60 -5.48 -1.77 4.12
N GLY A 61 -4.40 -2.54 4.01
CA GLY A 61 -3.11 -2.28 4.64
C GLY A 61 -2.23 -1.27 3.87
N VAL A 62 -0.96 -1.18 4.27
CA VAL A 62 -0.07 -0.12 3.79
C VAL A 62 0.28 -0.23 2.30
N LEU A 63 0.38 -1.46 1.76
CA LEU A 63 0.67 -1.67 0.34
C LEU A 63 -0.51 -1.31 -0.57
N PHE A 64 -1.76 -1.55 -0.14
CA PHE A 64 -2.95 -1.11 -0.88
C PHE A 64 -3.00 0.40 -1.03
N ASN A 65 -2.75 1.12 0.07
CA ASN A 65 -2.70 2.58 0.07
C ASN A 65 -1.55 3.11 -0.82
N ALA A 66 -0.38 2.45 -0.80
CA ALA A 66 0.72 2.78 -1.71
C ALA A 66 0.38 2.54 -3.19
N CYS A 67 -0.36 1.47 -3.49
CA CYS A 67 -0.85 1.17 -4.84
C CYS A 67 -1.90 2.20 -5.31
N TYR A 68 -2.76 2.68 -4.41
CA TYR A 68 -3.69 3.77 -4.73
C TYR A 68 -2.94 5.01 -5.24
N ALA A 69 -1.83 5.37 -4.60
CA ALA A 69 -0.96 6.48 -5.00
C ALA A 69 -0.09 6.20 -6.24
N ASP A 70 -0.15 4.97 -6.78
CA ASP A 70 0.73 4.44 -7.82
C ASP A 70 2.25 4.66 -7.57
N SER A 71 2.68 4.56 -6.31
CA SER A 71 4.02 4.99 -5.90
C SER A 71 4.99 3.83 -5.69
N ALA A 72 5.77 3.52 -6.73
CA ALA A 72 6.85 2.52 -6.71
C ALA A 72 7.86 2.76 -5.57
N ALA A 73 8.17 4.02 -5.26
CA ALA A 73 9.11 4.38 -4.22
C ALA A 73 8.60 4.00 -2.82
N ILE A 74 7.31 4.24 -2.55
CA ILE A 74 6.68 3.92 -1.27
C ILE A 74 6.59 2.40 -1.10
N ILE A 75 6.16 1.67 -2.13
CA ILE A 75 6.11 0.19 -2.10
C ILE A 75 7.50 -0.37 -1.71
N ARG A 76 8.58 0.11 -2.33
CA ARG A 76 9.94 -0.33 -2.01
C ARG A 76 10.35 0.00 -0.58
N ILE A 77 9.98 1.16 -0.05
CA ILE A 77 10.26 1.54 1.34
C ILE A 77 9.55 0.60 2.32
N LEU A 78 8.26 0.35 2.09
CA LEU A 78 7.42 -0.47 2.96
C LEU A 78 7.87 -1.95 2.97
N VAL A 79 8.15 -2.51 1.80
CA VAL A 79 8.67 -3.89 1.69
C VAL A 79 10.06 -4.00 2.31
N ALA A 80 10.93 -3.01 2.13
CA ALA A 80 12.24 -2.98 2.79
C ALA A 80 12.13 -2.86 4.33
N ALA A 81 11.03 -2.28 4.82
CA ALA A 81 10.73 -2.19 6.26
C ALA A 81 10.06 -3.46 6.82
N GLY A 82 9.70 -4.43 5.97
CA GLY A 82 9.12 -5.71 6.38
C GLY A 82 7.61 -5.86 6.16
N ALA A 83 6.97 -4.96 5.40
CA ALA A 83 5.58 -5.18 4.99
C ALA A 83 5.47 -6.45 4.14
N ASP A 84 4.49 -7.31 4.45
CA ASP A 84 4.27 -8.52 3.68
C ASP A 84 3.70 -8.16 2.30
N LEU A 85 4.40 -8.59 1.26
CA LEU A 85 4.06 -8.32 -0.14
C LEU A 85 2.74 -9.01 -0.56
N ASN A 86 2.37 -10.08 0.15
CA ASN A 86 1.24 -10.95 -0.13
C ASN A 86 0.13 -10.85 0.92
N ASP A 87 0.17 -9.84 1.80
CA ASP A 87 -0.93 -9.54 2.72
C ASP A 87 -2.23 -9.31 1.96
N ILE A 88 -3.33 -9.70 2.60
CA ILE A 88 -4.68 -9.67 2.02
C ILE A 88 -5.63 -8.75 2.77
N ASN A 89 -6.58 -8.17 2.04
CA ASN A 89 -7.73 -7.46 2.64
C ASN A 89 -8.85 -8.44 3.02
N GLU A 90 -10.01 -7.93 3.44
CA GLU A 90 -11.16 -8.76 3.86
C GLU A 90 -11.74 -9.63 2.73
N GLU A 91 -11.55 -9.22 1.47
CA GLU A 91 -11.98 -9.95 0.28
C GLU A 91 -10.93 -11.00 -0.16
N GLY A 92 -9.84 -11.14 0.57
CA GLY A 92 -8.72 -12.01 0.21
C GLY A 92 -7.90 -11.49 -0.97
N GLU A 93 -8.13 -10.25 -1.40
CA GLU A 93 -7.34 -9.65 -2.46
C GLU A 93 -5.95 -9.30 -1.96
N THR A 94 -4.93 -9.39 -2.81
CA THR A 94 -3.59 -8.86 -2.53
C THR A 94 -3.42 -7.45 -3.09
N ALA A 95 -2.39 -6.73 -2.65
CA ALA A 95 -2.05 -5.43 -3.23
C ALA A 95 -1.78 -5.51 -4.75
N LEU A 96 -1.30 -6.65 -5.25
CA LEU A 96 -1.11 -6.87 -6.69
C LEU A 96 -2.44 -6.96 -7.43
N MET A 97 -3.43 -7.70 -6.91
CA MET A 97 -4.77 -7.77 -7.51
C MET A 97 -5.40 -6.38 -7.59
N TYR A 98 -5.34 -5.62 -6.49
CA TYR A 98 -5.82 -4.24 -6.44
C TYR A 98 -5.11 -3.34 -7.46
N ALA A 99 -3.77 -3.42 -7.54
CA ALA A 99 -3.01 -2.61 -8.48
C ALA A 99 -3.38 -2.91 -9.95
N VAL A 100 -3.68 -4.16 -10.29
CA VAL A 100 -4.13 -4.54 -11.64
C VAL A 100 -5.53 -4.02 -11.90
N SER A 101 -6.49 -4.25 -11.00
CA SER A 101 -7.88 -3.82 -11.17
C SER A 101 -7.99 -2.31 -11.30
N ALA A 102 -7.19 -1.56 -10.53
CA ALA A 102 -7.13 -0.10 -10.56
C ALA A 102 -6.16 0.47 -11.63
N SER A 103 -5.57 -0.36 -12.49
CA SER A 103 -4.64 0.05 -13.56
C SER A 103 -3.42 0.87 -13.07
N ARG A 104 -2.89 0.53 -11.90
CA ARG A 104 -1.75 1.18 -11.23
C ARG A 104 -0.44 0.62 -11.76
N LEU A 105 -0.07 1.02 -12.97
CA LEU A 105 1.01 0.38 -13.74
C LEU A 105 2.37 0.42 -13.04
N GLN A 106 2.72 1.50 -12.33
CA GLN A 106 4.00 1.55 -11.61
C GLN A 106 4.01 0.58 -10.43
N SER A 107 2.88 0.47 -9.76
CA SER A 107 2.68 -0.47 -8.65
C SER A 107 2.72 -1.91 -9.13
N VAL A 108 1.99 -2.26 -10.19
CA VAL A 108 2.02 -3.62 -10.77
C VAL A 108 3.45 -4.03 -11.12
N LYS A 109 4.19 -3.19 -11.86
CA LYS A 109 5.60 -3.47 -12.19
C LYS A 109 6.45 -3.65 -10.94
N THR A 110 6.28 -2.78 -9.96
CA THR A 110 7.10 -2.80 -8.75
C THR A 110 6.82 -4.05 -7.92
N LEU A 111 5.55 -4.39 -7.69
CA LEU A 111 5.15 -5.59 -6.93
C LEU A 111 5.65 -6.87 -7.61
N ILE A 112 5.48 -7.01 -8.93
CA ILE A 112 6.02 -8.15 -9.69
C ILE A 112 7.55 -8.19 -9.56
N SER A 113 8.24 -7.05 -9.70
CA SER A 113 9.71 -6.99 -9.56
C SER A 113 10.21 -7.36 -8.16
N LEU A 114 9.37 -7.21 -7.14
CA LEU A 114 9.67 -7.56 -5.75
C LEU A 114 9.26 -9.00 -5.40
N GLY A 115 8.66 -9.73 -6.34
CA GLY A 115 8.29 -11.14 -6.17
C GLY A 115 6.91 -11.37 -5.56
N ALA A 116 5.95 -10.48 -5.80
CA ALA A 116 4.57 -10.69 -5.36
C ALA A 116 3.99 -11.97 -5.99
N ASP A 117 3.24 -12.75 -5.23
CA ASP A 117 2.68 -14.01 -5.71
C ASP A 117 1.49 -13.73 -6.66
N GLU A 118 1.77 -13.85 -7.96
CA GLU A 118 0.78 -13.68 -9.02
C GLU A 118 -0.30 -14.78 -9.03
N SER A 119 -0.07 -15.89 -8.33
CA SER A 119 -0.93 -17.08 -8.34
C SER A 119 -1.96 -17.13 -7.22
N MET A 120 -1.84 -16.26 -6.21
CA MET A 120 -2.84 -16.13 -5.17
C MET A 120 -4.21 -15.83 -5.76
N GLN A 121 -5.25 -16.27 -5.05
CA GLN A 121 -6.65 -16.06 -5.43
C GLN A 121 -7.40 -15.45 -4.25
N ASN A 122 -8.26 -14.50 -4.56
CA ASN A 122 -9.19 -13.93 -3.58
C ASN A 122 -10.31 -14.92 -3.23
N VAL A 123 -11.25 -14.52 -2.38
CA VAL A 123 -12.35 -15.41 -1.93
C VAL A 123 -13.24 -15.92 -3.07
N ASP A 124 -13.29 -15.19 -4.19
CA ASP A 124 -14.06 -15.57 -5.39
C ASP A 124 -13.24 -16.44 -6.38
N GLY A 125 -11.98 -16.73 -6.07
CA GLY A 125 -11.09 -17.51 -6.92
C GLY A 125 -10.39 -16.71 -8.03
N TYR A 126 -10.45 -15.37 -7.99
CA TYR A 126 -9.78 -14.52 -8.97
C TYR A 126 -8.35 -14.20 -8.58
N SER A 127 -7.45 -14.33 -9.54
CA SER A 127 -6.04 -13.95 -9.42
C SER A 127 -5.77 -12.58 -10.04
N ALA A 128 -4.56 -12.04 -9.87
CA ALA A 128 -4.20 -10.74 -10.45
C ALA A 128 -4.38 -10.69 -11.98
N ILE A 129 -4.12 -11.80 -12.70
CA ILE A 129 -4.31 -11.85 -14.15
C ILE A 129 -5.79 -11.85 -14.57
N ASP A 130 -6.71 -12.24 -13.69
CA ASP A 130 -8.14 -12.24 -14.00
C ASP A 130 -8.73 -10.83 -13.99
N TYR A 131 -8.13 -9.92 -13.21
CA TYR A 131 -8.43 -8.49 -13.25
C TYR A 131 -7.77 -7.76 -14.44
N ALA A 132 -6.82 -8.38 -15.15
CA ALA A 132 -6.10 -7.72 -16.24
C ALA A 132 -7.00 -7.56 -17.48
N VAL A 133 -7.36 -6.30 -17.80
CA VAL A 133 -8.07 -5.95 -19.04
C VAL A 133 -7.33 -6.46 -20.28
N ASN A 134 -5.99 -6.42 -20.26
CA ASN A 134 -5.14 -6.94 -21.32
C ASN A 134 -4.08 -7.89 -20.75
N ARG A 135 -4.33 -9.20 -20.90
CA ARG A 135 -3.42 -10.26 -20.44
C ARG A 135 -2.03 -10.18 -21.07
N THR A 136 -1.92 -9.71 -22.30
CA THR A 136 -0.63 -9.56 -23.00
C THR A 136 0.22 -8.46 -22.36
N ILE A 137 -0.39 -7.31 -22.04
CA ILE A 137 0.32 -6.21 -21.36
C ILE A 137 0.74 -6.67 -19.96
N PHE A 138 -0.13 -7.35 -19.21
CA PHE A 138 0.21 -7.88 -17.90
C PHE A 138 1.41 -8.83 -17.95
N GLN A 139 1.45 -9.75 -18.93
CA GLN A 139 2.60 -10.65 -19.13
C GLN A 139 3.89 -9.91 -19.48
N GLN A 140 3.82 -8.79 -20.20
CA GLN A 140 5.00 -7.98 -20.51
C GLN A 140 5.62 -7.33 -19.27
N LEU A 141 4.82 -7.06 -18.23
CA LEU A 141 5.31 -6.48 -16.97
C LEU A 141 6.20 -7.47 -16.18
N ARG A 142 6.23 -8.75 -16.56
CA ARG A 142 7.09 -9.80 -15.98
C ARG A 142 8.54 -9.76 -16.51
N HIS A 143 8.76 -9.07 -17.62
CA HIS A 143 10.02 -9.11 -18.38
C HIS A 143 10.66 -7.73 -18.59
N ALA A 144 10.11 -6.67 -17.98
CA ALA A 144 10.57 -5.29 -18.10
C ALA A 144 11.37 -4.87 -16.85
#